data_AF-A0A2D5E637-F1
#
_entry.id   AF-A0A2D5E637-F1
#
_cell.length_a   1.000
_cell.length_b   1.000
_cell.length_c   1.000
_cell.angle_alpha   90.00
_cell.angle_beta   90.00
_cell.angle_gamma   90.00
#
_symmetry.space_group_name_H-M   'P 1'
#
loop_
_entity.id
_entity.type
_entity.pdbx_description
1 polymer ?
#
loop_
_entity_poly.entity_id
_entity_poly.type
_entity_poly.pdbx_seq_one_letter_code
_entity_poly.pdbx_strand_id
1 'polypeptide(L)'
;MNHGMTLMAAAGSLLLTGAATAGAFQSLSMELVNTGNEGNSYRLFANLATGARIDAVYGNSQGDLEISTTNGASIYHNANGGPTSKEINSNFFPFVPSMEWDSYVSIGSYYQNGAPFGDNNLNNIGVDW
;
A
#
# COMPACT_ATOMS: atom_id res chain seq x y z
N MET A 1 -24.46 -25.06 9.46
CA MET A 1 -23.06 -25.26 9.87
C MET A 1 -22.30 -24.01 9.46
N ASN A 2 -21.70 -23.36 10.45
CA ASN A 2 -20.99 -22.09 10.34
C ASN A 2 -19.80 -22.19 9.39
N HIS A 3 -19.61 -21.17 8.55
CA HIS A 3 -18.26 -20.63 8.30
C HIS A 3 -18.39 -19.10 8.28
N GLY A 4 -18.24 -18.51 9.47
CA GLY A 4 -18.11 -17.08 9.64
C GLY A 4 -16.76 -16.60 9.11
N MET A 5 -16.70 -15.31 8.78
CA MET A 5 -15.44 -14.60 8.65
C MET A 5 -15.69 -13.15 9.05
N THR A 6 -15.80 -12.94 10.36
CA THR A 6 -15.69 -11.64 10.99
C THR A 6 -14.20 -11.37 11.18
N LEU A 7 -13.63 -10.43 10.42
CA LEU A 7 -12.30 -9.89 10.72
C LEU A 7 -12.46 -8.71 11.67
N MET A 8 -12.09 -8.91 12.93
CA MET A 8 -11.78 -7.86 13.89
C MET A 8 -10.28 -7.89 14.16
N ALA A 9 -9.54 -7.00 13.52
CA ALA A 9 -8.24 -6.55 13.98
C ALA A 9 -8.23 -5.03 13.83
N ALA A 10 -7.85 -4.31 14.88
CA ALA A 10 -7.71 -2.86 14.81
C ALA A 10 -6.65 -2.50 13.75
N ALA A 11 -6.99 -1.51 12.91
CA ALA A 11 -6.24 -0.99 11.76
C ALA A 11 -6.23 -1.88 10.49
N GLY A 12 -7.18 -1.60 9.58
CA GLY A 12 -7.10 -1.93 8.15
C GLY A 12 -7.83 -3.22 7.75
N SER A 13 -9.06 -3.11 7.25
CA SER A 13 -9.73 -4.21 6.53
C SER A 13 -9.56 -3.97 5.03
N LEU A 14 -8.85 -4.86 4.33
CA LEU A 14 -8.75 -4.82 2.86
C LEU A 14 -9.85 -5.71 2.27
N LEU A 15 -10.90 -5.08 1.73
CA LEU A 15 -11.94 -5.77 0.95
C LEU A 15 -11.49 -5.86 -0.51
N LEU A 16 -11.04 -7.06 -0.92
CA LEU A 16 -10.59 -7.30 -2.29
C LEU A 16 -11.79 -7.68 -3.18
N THR A 17 -12.50 -6.68 -3.71
CA THR A 17 -13.62 -6.89 -4.62
C THR A 17 -13.12 -7.11 -6.05
N GLY A 18 -12.89 -8.38 -6.42
CA GLY A 18 -12.52 -8.78 -7.78
C GLY A 18 -11.18 -9.52 -7.87
N ALA A 19 -11.14 -10.76 -7.40
CA ALA A 19 -10.03 -11.66 -7.72
C ALA A 19 -10.27 -12.30 -9.09
N ALA A 20 -9.47 -11.94 -10.10
CA ALA A 20 -9.30 -12.81 -11.26
C ALA A 20 -8.45 -14.01 -10.79
N THR A 21 -9.10 -15.15 -10.53
CA THR A 21 -8.43 -16.36 -10.07
C THR A 21 -7.68 -17.06 -11.21
N ALA A 22 -6.35 -17.08 -11.13
CA ALA A 22 -5.51 -18.20 -11.56
C ALA A 22 -4.05 -18.03 -11.04
N GLY A 23 -3.75 -18.57 -9.85
CA GLY A 23 -2.39 -18.90 -9.36
C GLY A 23 -1.36 -17.77 -9.14
N ALA A 24 -1.62 -16.54 -9.58
CA ALA A 24 -0.68 -15.44 -9.44
C ALA A 24 -0.70 -14.82 -8.04
N PHE A 25 -1.87 -14.69 -7.42
CA PHE A 25 -1.99 -14.17 -6.05
C PHE A 25 -1.86 -15.30 -5.03
N GLN A 26 -0.95 -15.11 -4.06
CA GLN A 26 -0.59 -16.14 -3.08
C GLN A 26 -1.15 -15.83 -1.69
N SER A 27 -0.94 -14.60 -1.19
CA SER A 27 -1.36 -14.21 0.16
C SER A 27 -1.38 -12.70 0.35
N LEU A 28 -2.05 -12.24 1.41
CA LEU A 28 -1.79 -10.94 2.01
C LEU A 28 -0.85 -11.10 3.21
N SER A 29 0.10 -10.18 3.35
CA SER A 29 0.92 -10.09 4.55
C SER A 29 1.08 -8.63 4.98
N MET A 30 1.23 -8.42 6.28
CA MET A 30 1.47 -7.12 6.86
C MET A 30 2.67 -7.18 7.80
N GLU A 31 3.55 -6.20 7.70
CA GLU A 31 4.73 -6.06 8.54
C GLU A 31 4.75 -4.67 9.18
N LEU A 32 4.94 -4.60 10.50
CA LEU A 32 5.25 -3.34 11.19
C LEU A 32 6.72 -3.00 10.90
N VAL A 33 6.97 -1.88 10.21
CA VAL A 33 8.32 -1.46 9.81
C VAL A 33 8.88 -0.32 10.64
N ASN A 34 8.01 0.45 11.32
CA ASN A 34 8.42 1.54 12.19
C ASN A 34 7.39 1.82 13.28
N THR A 35 7.87 2.21 14.46
CA THR A 35 7.07 2.84 15.51
C THR A 35 7.74 4.16 15.85
N GLY A 36 7.11 5.27 15.43
CA GLY A 36 7.68 6.61 15.52
C GLY A 36 6.65 7.67 15.89
N ASN A 37 7.01 8.93 15.64
CA ASN A 37 6.16 10.08 15.98
C ASN A 37 4.90 10.16 15.10
N GLU A 38 4.98 9.60 13.89
CA GLU A 38 3.90 9.47 12.91
C GLU A 38 2.97 8.27 13.22
N GLY A 39 3.27 7.53 14.30
CA GLY A 39 2.57 6.32 14.70
C GLY A 39 3.27 5.05 14.22
N ASN A 40 2.48 4.00 14.00
CA ASN A 40 2.97 2.74 13.50
C ASN A 40 2.87 2.72 11.97
N SER A 41 4.00 2.55 11.29
CA SER A 41 4.05 2.37 9.84
C SER A 41 4.06 0.88 9.51
N TYR A 42 3.11 0.47 8.68
CA TYR A 42 2.98 -0.91 8.22
C TYR A 42 3.23 -0.99 6.72
N ARG A 43 3.84 -2.10 6.27
CA ARG A 43 3.84 -2.49 4.86
C ARG A 43 2.82 -3.60 4.65
N LEU A 44 1.83 -3.33 3.82
CA LEU A 44 0.81 -4.27 3.41
C LEU A 44 1.17 -4.77 2.02
N PHE A 45 1.30 -6.09 1.88
CA PHE A 45 1.72 -6.74 0.63
C PHE A 45 0.63 -7.65 0.10
N ALA A 46 0.39 -7.57 -1.22
CA ALA A 46 -0.20 -8.64 -1.99
C ALA A 46 0.94 -9.48 -2.59
N ASN A 47 1.18 -10.66 -2.02
CA ASN A 47 2.25 -11.54 -2.48
C ASN A 47 1.83 -12.28 -3.74
N LEU A 48 2.70 -12.26 -4.74
CA LEU A 48 2.47 -12.93 -6.01
C LEU A 48 3.43 -14.09 -6.23
N ALA A 49 3.00 -15.07 -7.03
CA ALA A 49 3.85 -16.15 -7.49
C ALA A 49 4.98 -15.61 -8.37
N THR A 50 6.13 -16.28 -8.34
CA THR A 50 7.28 -15.92 -9.18
C THR A 50 6.88 -15.87 -10.65
N GLY A 51 7.26 -14.80 -11.34
CA GLY A 51 6.94 -14.58 -12.76
C GLY A 51 5.54 -14.01 -13.01
N ALA A 52 4.71 -13.85 -11.97
CA ALA A 52 3.47 -13.12 -12.08
C ALA A 52 3.73 -11.62 -12.31
N ARG A 53 2.80 -10.98 -13.03
CA ARG A 53 2.81 -9.55 -13.29
C ARG A 53 1.47 -8.95 -12.86
N ILE A 54 1.54 -7.73 -12.32
CA ILE A 54 0.37 -6.87 -12.15
C ILE A 54 0.27 -5.98 -13.38
N ASP A 55 -0.85 -6.08 -14.09
CA ASP A 55 -1.15 -5.21 -15.23
C ASP A 55 -1.91 -3.94 -14.80
N ALA A 56 -2.80 -4.05 -13.81
CA ALA A 56 -3.53 -2.90 -13.26
C ALA A 56 -4.06 -3.18 -11.85
N VAL A 57 -4.19 -2.11 -11.06
CA VAL A 57 -4.93 -2.06 -9.78
C VAL A 57 -5.84 -0.85 -9.87
N TYR A 58 -7.16 -1.05 -9.91
CA TYR A 58 -8.11 0.02 -10.18
C TYR A 58 -9.51 -0.30 -9.62
N GLY A 59 -10.25 0.74 -9.26
CA GLY A 59 -11.69 0.68 -9.02
C GLY A 59 -12.46 0.87 -10.32
N ASN A 60 -13.74 0.51 -10.34
CA ASN A 60 -14.60 0.68 -11.52
C ASN A 60 -16.03 1.08 -11.12
N SER A 61 -16.92 1.24 -12.11
CA SER A 61 -18.31 1.66 -11.87
C SER A 61 -19.14 0.78 -10.93
N GLN A 62 -18.69 -0.44 -10.63
CA GLN A 62 -19.36 -1.37 -9.71
C GLN A 62 -18.79 -1.30 -8.28
N GLY A 63 -17.61 -0.71 -8.11
CA GLY A 63 -16.95 -0.62 -6.82
C GLY A 63 -15.64 0.15 -6.90
N ASP A 64 -15.47 1.09 -5.99
CA ASP A 64 -14.27 1.89 -5.86
C ASP A 64 -13.10 1.07 -5.29
N LEU A 65 -11.88 1.50 -5.62
CA LEU A 65 -10.68 1.00 -4.95
C LEU A 65 -10.46 1.88 -3.72
N GLU A 66 -10.71 1.33 -2.54
CA GLU A 66 -10.60 2.06 -1.28
C GLU A 66 -9.56 1.41 -0.36
N ILE A 67 -8.70 2.25 0.22
CA ILE A 67 -7.85 1.91 1.35
C ILE A 67 -8.19 2.90 2.47
N SER A 68 -8.79 2.40 3.55
CA SER A 68 -9.20 3.24 4.66
C SER A 68 -8.88 2.62 6.01
N THR A 69 -8.82 3.48 7.02
CA THR A 69 -8.64 3.10 8.42
C THR A 69 -9.99 2.93 9.11
N THR A 70 -10.03 2.04 10.10
CA THR A 70 -11.22 1.83 10.93
C THR A 70 -10.97 2.31 12.36
N ASN A 71 -12.03 2.37 13.18
CA ASN A 71 -11.94 2.70 14.61
C ASN A 71 -11.35 4.10 14.91
N GLY A 72 -11.58 5.07 14.03
CA GLY A 72 -11.12 6.45 14.22
C GLY A 72 -9.62 6.65 14.05
N ALA A 73 -8.88 5.64 13.56
CA ALA A 73 -7.53 5.83 13.08
C ALA A 73 -7.51 6.70 11.81
N SER A 74 -6.38 7.32 11.51
CA SER A 74 -6.16 8.19 10.36
C SER A 74 -4.95 7.73 9.55
N ILE A 75 -4.97 7.99 8.25
CA ILE A 75 -3.83 7.78 7.36
C ILE A 75 -2.93 9.02 7.47
N TYR A 76 -1.62 8.80 7.64
CA TYR A 76 -0.65 9.88 7.71
C TYR A 76 -0.21 10.31 6.31
N HIS A 77 -0.23 11.62 6.06
CA HIS A 77 0.16 12.24 4.80
C HIS A 77 1.25 13.29 5.04
N ASN A 78 2.45 13.05 4.53
CA ASN A 78 3.58 13.95 4.66
C ASN A 78 3.53 15.04 3.59
N ALA A 79 3.58 16.32 3.95
CA ALA A 79 3.52 17.45 3.00
C ALA A 79 4.61 17.45 1.89
N ASN A 80 5.69 16.69 2.05
CA ASN A 80 6.75 16.51 1.05
C ASN A 80 6.66 15.20 0.27
N GLY A 81 5.68 14.35 0.55
CA GLY A 81 5.41 13.10 -0.14
C GLY A 81 4.25 13.20 -1.11
N GLY A 82 3.51 12.11 -1.27
CA GLY A 82 2.43 12.03 -2.23
C GLY A 82 1.80 10.64 -2.35
N PRO A 83 0.82 10.48 -3.26
CA PRO A 83 -0.04 9.31 -3.33
C PRO A 83 0.69 8.00 -3.64
N THR A 84 1.84 8.04 -4.31
CA THR A 84 2.52 6.85 -4.79
C THR A 84 4.01 6.85 -4.47
N SER A 85 4.67 5.69 -4.63
CA SER A 85 6.12 5.60 -4.48
C SER A 85 6.92 6.48 -5.44
N LYS A 86 6.30 7.05 -6.48
CA LYS A 86 6.93 8.02 -7.37
C LYS A 86 7.20 9.36 -6.69
N GLU A 87 6.40 9.74 -5.71
CA GLU A 87 6.55 10.99 -4.97
C GLU A 87 7.46 10.84 -3.73
N ILE A 88 7.82 9.61 -3.37
CA ILE A 88 8.67 9.34 -2.21
C ILE A 88 10.16 9.35 -2.61
N ASN A 89 10.76 10.54 -2.57
CA ASN A 89 12.18 10.74 -2.84
C ASN A 89 13.06 10.46 -1.61
N SER A 90 13.69 9.28 -1.57
CA SER A 90 14.53 8.85 -0.44
C SER A 90 15.75 9.75 -0.16
N ASN A 91 16.19 10.57 -1.11
CA ASN A 91 17.27 11.53 -0.86
C ASN A 91 16.88 12.65 0.12
N PHE A 92 15.58 12.83 0.37
CA PHE A 92 15.06 13.82 1.31
C PHE A 92 15.00 13.30 2.75
N PHE A 93 15.09 12.00 3.01
CA PHE A 93 14.95 11.44 4.36
C PHE A 93 15.93 12.03 5.39
N PRO A 94 17.20 12.37 5.07
CA PRO A 94 18.08 13.05 6.02
C PRO A 94 17.61 14.46 6.43
N PHE A 95 16.78 15.10 5.61
CA PHE A 95 16.29 16.47 5.83
C PHE A 95 14.84 16.50 6.33
N VAL A 96 14.02 15.54 5.90
CA VAL A 96 12.63 15.32 6.30
C VAL A 96 12.45 13.85 6.70
N PRO A 97 12.93 13.44 7.90
CA PRO A 97 12.90 12.02 8.30
C PRO A 97 11.50 11.41 8.34
N SER A 98 10.49 12.21 8.68
CA SER A 98 9.09 11.78 8.72
C SER A 98 8.51 11.43 7.34
N MET A 99 9.20 11.76 6.24
CA MET A 99 8.78 11.43 4.88
C MET A 99 8.98 9.94 4.56
N GLU A 100 9.95 9.28 5.20
CA GLU A 100 10.15 7.84 5.03
C GLU A 100 8.94 7.02 5.51
N TRP A 101 8.17 7.59 6.42
CA TRP A 101 7.02 6.97 7.08
C TRP A 101 5.67 7.47 6.55
N ASP A 102 5.66 8.15 5.40
CA ASP A 102 4.44 8.59 4.71
C ASP A 102 3.58 7.40 4.26
N SER A 103 2.28 7.63 4.09
CA SER A 103 1.37 6.63 3.54
C SER A 103 1.21 6.83 2.03
N TYR A 104 1.56 5.81 1.26
CA TYR A 104 1.53 5.84 -0.20
C TYR A 104 1.33 4.43 -0.79
N VAL A 105 0.92 4.37 -2.05
CA VAL A 105 0.76 3.10 -2.78
C VAL A 105 1.98 2.80 -3.62
N SER A 106 2.35 1.52 -3.74
CA SER A 106 3.45 1.07 -4.58
C SER A 106 3.14 -0.23 -5.30
N ILE A 107 3.86 -0.49 -6.40
CA ILE A 107 3.94 -1.79 -7.06
C ILE A 107 5.42 -2.17 -7.14
N GLY A 108 5.85 -3.05 -6.24
CA GLY A 108 7.24 -3.50 -6.14
C GLY A 108 8.17 -2.48 -5.47
N SER A 109 8.40 -1.34 -6.10
CA SER A 109 9.40 -0.36 -5.64
C SER A 109 8.83 0.64 -4.64
N TYR A 110 9.52 0.79 -3.51
CA TYR A 110 9.11 1.63 -2.38
C TYR A 110 9.30 3.11 -2.62
N TYR A 111 10.35 3.50 -3.36
CA TYR A 111 10.74 4.91 -3.49
C TYR A 111 10.93 5.30 -4.96
N GLN A 112 11.06 6.60 -5.20
CA GLN A 112 11.20 7.18 -6.54
C GLN A 112 12.42 6.62 -7.29
N ASN A 113 13.49 6.29 -6.56
CA ASN A 113 14.74 5.77 -7.11
C ASN A 113 14.67 4.28 -7.51
N GLY A 114 13.53 3.62 -7.35
CA GLY A 114 13.36 2.22 -7.71
C GLY A 114 13.78 1.22 -6.64
N ALA A 115 14.20 1.64 -5.44
CA ALA A 115 14.53 0.69 -4.38
C ALA A 115 13.32 -0.19 -4.03
N PRO A 116 13.50 -1.51 -3.84
CA PRO A 116 14.77 -2.25 -3.87
C PRO A 116 15.17 -2.82 -5.25
N PHE A 117 14.36 -2.64 -6.29
CA PHE A 117 14.50 -3.37 -7.57
C PHE A 117 15.20 -2.60 -8.70
N GLY A 118 15.52 -1.33 -8.50
CA GLY A 118 16.29 -0.49 -9.43
C GLY A 118 15.46 0.39 -10.37
N ASP A 119 14.16 0.13 -10.51
CA ASP A 119 13.26 0.93 -11.35
C ASP A 119 11.91 1.20 -10.67
N ASN A 120 11.30 2.35 -10.95
CA ASN A 120 9.94 2.67 -10.53
C ASN A 120 9.16 3.28 -11.70
N ASN A 121 8.42 2.43 -12.40
CA ASN A 121 7.57 2.79 -13.55
C ASN A 121 6.08 2.85 -13.19
N LEU A 122 5.77 3.08 -11.92
CA LEU A 122 4.39 3.28 -11.49
C LEU A 122 3.86 4.58 -12.12
N ASN A 123 2.64 4.51 -12.64
CA ASN A 123 1.93 5.68 -13.15
C ASN A 123 1.14 6.33 -12.02
N ASN A 124 0.80 7.61 -12.17
CA ASN A 124 -0.27 8.18 -11.35
C ASN A 124 -1.57 7.45 -11.69
N ILE A 125 -2.18 6.86 -10.67
CA ILE A 125 -3.39 6.03 -10.78
C ILE A 125 -4.63 6.71 -10.20
N GLY A 126 -4.55 8.03 -9.90
CA GLY A 126 -5.68 8.79 -9.39
C GLY A 126 -6.04 8.45 -7.94
N VAL A 127 -5.02 8.22 -7.11
CA VAL A 127 -5.20 8.02 -5.66
C VAL A 127 -5.49 9.37 -5.01
N ASP A 128 -6.59 9.44 -4.28
CA ASP A 128 -6.89 10.54 -3.38
C ASP A 128 -5.99 10.43 -2.14
N TRP A 129 -5.25 11.50 -1.85
CA TRP A 129 -4.21 11.60 -0.82
C TRP A 129 -4.40 12.88 -0.01
#